data_AF-A0A4R6BJE8-F1
#
_entry.id   AF-A0A4R6BJE8-F1
#
_cell.length_a   1.000
_cell.length_b   1.000
_cell.length_c   1.000
_cell.angle_alpha   90.00
_cell.angle_beta   90.00
_cell.angle_gamma   90.00
#
_symmetry.space_group_name_H-M   'P 1'
#
loop_
_entity.id
_entity.type
_entity.pdbx_description
1 polymer ?
#
loop_
_entity_poly.entity_id
_entity_poly.type
_entity_poly.pdbx_seq_one_letter_code
_entity_poly.pdbx_strand_id
1 'polypeptide(L)'
;MRSEEILLSQLPEALRGLIEEKDIEGILNYFFDYDIEERRIADALSRYAIATNSSDLHKVAADVYMHVLPYLDDAFQLVFYHQWRVLEMDHFNDTELMTQFLDYQSHPDFDMIPDEYYDYVKKQLSTK
;
A
#
# COMPACT_ATOMS: atom_id res chain seq x y z
N MET A 1 18.27 5.90 -18.43
CA MET A 1 17.69 5.94 -17.08
C MET A 1 16.44 5.10 -17.10
N ARG A 2 16.39 4.08 -16.24
CA ARG A 2 15.18 3.29 -16.04
C ARG A 2 14.15 4.18 -15.32
N SER A 3 12.87 4.04 -15.64
CA SER A 3 11.78 4.82 -15.01
C SER A 3 11.80 4.73 -13.47
N GLU A 4 12.23 3.60 -12.93
CA GLU A 4 12.41 3.36 -11.50
C GLU A 4 13.46 4.30 -10.87
N GLU A 5 14.60 4.54 -11.52
CA GLU A 5 15.66 5.42 -10.99
C GLU A 5 15.18 6.86 -10.87
N ILE A 6 14.37 7.32 -11.85
CA ILE A 6 13.74 8.64 -11.83
C ILE A 6 12.77 8.74 -10.66
N LEU A 7 11.91 7.74 -10.46
CA LEU A 7 10.94 7.73 -9.37
C LEU A 7 11.63 7.66 -8.01
N LEU A 8 12.64 6.81 -7.85
CA LEU A 8 13.42 6.70 -6.62
C LEU A 8 14.06 8.05 -6.26
N SER A 9 14.62 8.77 -7.25
CA SER A 9 15.22 10.09 -7.03
C SER A 9 14.25 11.19 -6.56
N GLN A 10 12.94 10.96 -6.60
CA GLN A 10 11.95 11.89 -6.05
C GLN A 10 11.81 11.78 -4.53
N LEU A 11 12.31 10.68 -3.94
CA LEU A 11 12.25 10.41 -2.51
C LEU A 11 13.44 11.03 -1.77
N PRO A 12 13.26 11.45 -0.51
CA PRO A 12 14.35 11.87 0.36
C PRO A 12 15.46 10.81 0.44
N GLU A 13 16.71 11.25 0.63
CA GLU A 13 17.86 10.35 0.70
C GLU A 13 17.73 9.29 1.79
N ALA A 14 17.24 9.67 2.98
CA ALA A 14 16.98 8.73 4.07
C ALA A 14 16.00 7.63 3.64
N LEU A 15 14.88 8.01 3.02
CA LEU A 15 13.85 7.07 2.57
C LEU A 15 14.36 6.16 1.43
N ARG A 16 15.19 6.69 0.53
CA ARG A 16 15.85 5.89 -0.50
C ARG A 16 16.74 4.81 0.10
N GLY A 17 17.55 5.15 1.11
CA GLY A 17 18.39 4.19 1.82
C GLY A 17 17.56 3.05 2.42
N LEU A 18 16.47 3.39 3.11
CA LEU A 18 15.55 2.40 3.70
C LEU A 18 14.92 1.48 2.64
N ILE A 19 14.54 2.01 1.48
CA ILE A 19 14.01 1.22 0.35
C ILE A 19 15.08 0.28 -0.22
N GLU A 20 16.30 0.76 -0.42
CA GLU A 20 17.42 -0.05 -0.93
C GLU A 20 17.81 -1.16 0.05
N GLU A 21 17.74 -0.88 1.35
CA GLU A 21 17.96 -1.83 2.44
C GLU A 21 16.76 -2.78 2.67
N LYS A 22 15.60 -2.48 2.05
CA LYS A 22 14.32 -3.17 2.25
C LYS A 22 13.84 -3.13 3.71
N ASP A 23 14.14 -2.04 4.40
CA ASP A 23 13.69 -1.80 5.78
C ASP A 23 12.26 -1.25 5.79
N ILE A 24 11.30 -2.16 5.66
CA ILE A 24 9.85 -1.87 5.63
C ILE A 24 9.38 -1.12 6.87
N GLU A 25 9.85 -1.52 8.04
CA GLU A 25 9.52 -0.88 9.31
C GLU A 25 10.12 0.54 9.36
N GLY A 26 11.38 0.68 8.95
CA GLY A 26 12.04 1.98 8.84
C GLY A 26 11.33 2.93 7.87
N ILE A 27 10.84 2.44 6.72
CA ILE A 27 10.06 3.25 5.77
C ILE A 27 8.79 3.78 6.45
N LEU A 28 8.04 2.94 7.15
CA LEU A 28 6.81 3.37 7.82
C LEU A 28 7.11 4.36 8.97
N ASN A 29 8.12 4.07 9.79
CA ASN A 29 8.56 4.93 10.88
C ASN A 29 9.03 6.30 10.38
N TYR A 30 9.63 6.38 9.20
CA TYR A 30 9.99 7.65 8.56
C TYR A 30 8.78 8.58 8.43
N PHE A 31 7.61 8.06 8.04
CA PHE A 31 6.40 8.88 7.93
C PHE A 31 5.79 9.25 9.28
N PHE A 32 6.01 8.45 10.34
CA PHE A 32 5.53 8.77 11.69
C PHE A 32 6.41 9.81 12.42
N ASP A 33 7.73 9.71 12.29
CA ASP A 33 8.68 10.53 13.04
C ASP A 33 8.75 11.97 12.53
N TYR A 34 8.50 12.15 11.24
CA TYR A 34 8.59 13.42 10.59
C TYR A 34 7.16 13.92 10.32
N ASP A 35 6.67 14.85 11.16
CA ASP A 35 5.41 15.61 11.03
C ASP A 35 5.43 16.49 9.76
N ILE A 36 5.59 15.86 8.61
CA ILE A 36 5.76 16.51 7.33
C ILE A 36 4.46 16.28 6.56
N GLU A 37 3.92 17.38 6.02
CA GLU A 37 2.80 17.38 5.07
C GLU A 37 3.22 16.61 3.78
N GLU A 38 3.20 15.28 3.85
CA GLU A 38 3.97 14.42 2.93
C GLU A 38 3.16 13.70 1.88
N ARG A 39 1.97 14.22 1.50
CA ARG A 39 1.26 13.69 0.33
C ARG A 39 2.20 13.51 -0.86
N ARG A 40 3.10 14.48 -1.12
CA ARG A 40 4.08 14.38 -2.21
C ARG A 40 5.05 13.19 -2.07
N ILE A 41 5.50 12.88 -0.85
CA ILE A 41 6.47 11.80 -0.59
C ILE A 41 5.75 10.45 -0.56
N ALA A 42 4.58 10.36 0.07
CA ALA A 42 3.70 9.19 0.00
C ALA A 42 3.29 8.87 -1.45
N ASP A 43 2.94 9.88 -2.25
CA ASP A 43 2.64 9.74 -3.67
C ASP A 43 3.86 9.21 -4.44
N ALA A 44 5.06 9.67 -4.11
CA ALA A 44 6.30 9.21 -4.74
C ALA A 44 6.59 7.74 -4.36
N LEU A 45 6.39 7.35 -3.09
CA LEU A 45 6.51 5.96 -2.63
C LEU A 45 5.48 5.08 -3.34
N SER A 46 4.23 5.52 -3.41
CA SER A 46 3.14 4.82 -4.11
C SER A 46 3.47 4.58 -5.58
N ARG A 47 3.90 5.63 -6.31
CA ARG A 47 4.33 5.50 -7.71
C ARG A 47 5.52 4.56 -7.86
N TYR A 48 6.45 4.58 -6.91
CA TYR A 48 7.61 3.69 -6.92
C TYR A 48 7.22 2.23 -6.68
N ALA A 49 6.30 1.97 -5.74
CA ALA A 49 5.73 0.64 -5.50
C ALA A 49 5.04 0.10 -6.77
N ILE A 50 4.26 0.95 -7.46
CA ILE A 50 3.60 0.60 -8.72
C ILE A 50 4.60 0.26 -9.81
N ALA A 51 5.65 1.08 -9.97
CA ALA A 51 6.64 0.91 -11.04
C ALA A 51 7.52 -0.33 -10.84
N THR A 52 7.87 -0.64 -9.59
CA THR A 52 8.67 -1.82 -9.25
C THR A 52 7.82 -3.09 -9.10
N ASN A 53 6.50 -2.93 -8.95
CA ASN A 53 5.55 -4.00 -8.67
C ASN A 53 6.07 -4.89 -7.52
N SER A 54 6.40 -4.26 -6.40
CA SER A 54 6.96 -4.89 -5.19
C SER A 54 5.89 -5.03 -4.11
N SER A 55 5.62 -6.26 -3.66
CA SER A 55 4.55 -6.55 -2.70
C SER A 55 4.78 -5.79 -1.39
N ASP A 56 6.01 -5.82 -0.88
CA ASP A 56 6.36 -5.14 0.38
C ASP A 56 6.18 -3.63 0.27
N LEU A 57 6.55 -3.03 -0.88
CA LEU A 57 6.36 -1.59 -1.08
C LEU A 57 4.88 -1.22 -1.27
N HIS A 58 4.08 -2.10 -1.88
CA HIS A 58 2.62 -1.91 -1.92
C HIS A 58 2.03 -1.96 -0.51
N LYS A 59 2.43 -2.93 0.33
CA LYS A 59 1.98 -3.02 1.74
C LYS A 59 2.32 -1.74 2.51
N VAL A 60 3.57 -1.28 2.46
CA VAL A 60 3.96 -0.05 3.18
C VAL A 60 3.24 1.18 2.64
N ALA A 61 3.08 1.30 1.31
CA ALA A 61 2.31 2.42 0.75
C ALA A 61 0.86 2.42 1.26
N ALA A 62 0.22 1.24 1.36
CA ALA A 62 -1.09 1.12 1.96
C ALA A 62 -1.09 1.55 3.44
N ASP A 63 -0.13 1.07 4.23
CA ASP A 63 -0.04 1.42 5.66
C ASP A 63 0.19 2.92 5.89
N VAL A 64 0.99 3.57 5.05
CA VAL A 64 1.19 5.03 5.08
C VAL A 64 -0.13 5.77 4.87
N TYR A 65 -0.92 5.41 3.86
CA TYR A 65 -2.22 6.06 3.66
C TYR A 65 -3.25 5.70 4.73
N MET A 66 -3.24 4.47 5.24
CA MET A 66 -4.20 4.00 6.23
C MET A 66 -3.95 4.59 7.62
N HIS A 67 -2.69 4.78 8.00
CA HIS A 67 -2.32 5.11 9.38
C HIS A 67 -1.69 6.48 9.56
N VAL A 68 -0.96 6.98 8.54
CA VAL A 68 -0.26 8.26 8.64
C VAL A 68 -1.05 9.37 7.97
N LEU A 69 -1.63 9.09 6.79
CA LEU A 69 -2.36 10.06 5.98
C LEU A 69 -3.85 9.73 5.77
N PRO A 70 -4.60 9.19 6.77
CA PRO A 70 -6.00 8.78 6.55
C PRO A 70 -6.95 9.96 6.31
N TYR A 71 -6.48 11.18 6.56
CA TYR A 71 -7.24 12.41 6.37
C TYR A 71 -7.26 12.91 4.92
N LEU A 72 -6.49 12.30 4.00
CA LEU A 72 -6.55 12.66 2.59
C LEU A 72 -7.81 12.07 1.94
N ASP A 73 -8.48 12.86 1.09
CA ASP A 73 -9.72 12.46 0.43
C ASP A 73 -9.61 11.16 -0.39
N ASP A 74 -8.42 10.86 -0.92
CA ASP A 74 -8.11 9.67 -1.71
C ASP A 74 -7.33 8.59 -0.94
N ALA A 75 -7.11 8.76 0.37
CA ALA A 75 -6.32 7.82 1.17
C ALA A 75 -6.84 6.39 1.04
N PHE A 76 -8.12 6.16 1.35
CA PHE A 76 -8.72 4.82 1.32
C PHE A 76 -8.84 4.22 -0.09
N GLN A 77 -8.91 5.07 -1.13
CA GLN A 77 -8.80 4.62 -2.52
C GLN A 77 -7.40 4.07 -2.82
N LEU A 78 -6.37 4.76 -2.33
CA LEU A 78 -4.98 4.33 -2.48
C LEU A 78 -4.68 3.09 -1.62
N VAL A 79 -5.19 3.03 -0.39
CA VAL A 79 -5.11 1.82 0.46
C VAL A 79 -5.71 0.62 -0.27
N PHE A 80 -6.95 0.76 -0.75
CA PHE A 80 -7.62 -0.28 -1.52
C PHE A 80 -6.78 -0.73 -2.73
N TYR A 81 -6.34 0.23 -3.54
CA TYR A 81 -5.53 -0.07 -4.71
C TYR A 81 -4.27 -0.88 -4.35
N HIS A 82 -3.50 -0.42 -3.37
CA HIS A 82 -2.26 -1.09 -2.99
C HIS A 82 -2.52 -2.48 -2.38
N GLN A 83 -3.51 -2.63 -1.50
CA GLN A 83 -3.88 -3.91 -0.90
C GLN A 83 -4.37 -4.91 -1.97
N TRP A 84 -5.20 -4.46 -2.91
CA TRP A 84 -5.65 -5.31 -4.01
C TRP A 84 -4.48 -5.78 -4.88
N ARG A 85 -3.52 -4.89 -5.18
CA ARG A 85 -2.30 -5.26 -5.92
C ARG A 85 -1.48 -6.33 -5.19
N VAL A 86 -1.37 -6.25 -3.87
CA VAL A 86 -0.70 -7.29 -3.07
C VAL A 86 -1.40 -8.65 -3.25
N LEU A 87 -2.74 -8.69 -3.16
CA LEU A 87 -3.50 -9.92 -3.38
C LEU A 87 -3.34 -10.48 -4.80
N GLU A 88 -3.36 -9.61 -5.82
CA GLU A 88 -3.17 -10.03 -7.21
C GLU A 88 -1.77 -10.60 -7.45
N MET A 89 -0.74 -9.98 -6.87
CA MET A 89 0.66 -10.43 -6.99
C MET A 89 0.90 -11.78 -6.33
N ASP A 90 0.21 -12.04 -5.22
CA ASP A 90 0.22 -13.33 -4.55
C ASP A 90 -0.73 -14.36 -5.22
N HIS A 91 -1.47 -13.94 -6.24
CA HIS A 91 -2.50 -14.75 -6.91
C HIS A 91 -3.59 -15.26 -5.94
N PHE A 92 -3.94 -14.44 -4.93
CA PHE A 92 -4.94 -14.77 -3.93
C PHE A 92 -4.62 -16.09 -3.21
N ASN A 93 -3.33 -16.33 -2.90
CA ASN A 93 -2.89 -17.58 -2.29
C ASN A 93 -2.80 -17.55 -0.77
N ASP A 94 -2.48 -16.39 -0.23
CA ASP A 94 -2.28 -16.11 1.17
C ASP A 94 -3.62 -15.88 1.86
N THR A 95 -4.02 -16.86 2.66
CA THR A 95 -5.25 -16.84 3.45
C THR A 95 -5.26 -15.70 4.46
N GLU A 96 -4.11 -15.34 5.03
CA GLU A 96 -4.00 -14.27 6.02
C GLU A 96 -4.24 -12.92 5.37
N LEU A 97 -3.56 -12.63 4.25
CA LEU A 97 -3.77 -11.38 3.50
C LEU A 97 -5.21 -11.22 3.01
N MET A 98 -5.81 -12.30 2.50
CA MET A 98 -7.21 -12.26 2.07
C MET A 98 -8.17 -12.04 3.24
N THR A 99 -7.90 -12.63 4.41
CA THR A 99 -8.74 -12.42 5.60
C THR A 99 -8.63 -10.99 6.08
N GLN A 100 -7.42 -10.44 6.15
CA GLN A 100 -7.18 -9.04 6.51
C GLN A 100 -7.90 -8.07 5.55
N PHE A 101 -7.89 -8.35 4.24
CA PHE A 101 -8.63 -7.54 3.27
C PHE A 101 -10.14 -7.55 3.52
N LEU A 102 -10.71 -8.68 3.93
CA LEU A 102 -12.14 -8.79 4.24
C LEU A 102 -12.52 -8.02 5.51
N ASP A 103 -11.61 -7.86 6.47
CA ASP A 103 -11.86 -7.08 7.68
C ASP A 103 -12.16 -5.60 7.36
N TYR A 104 -11.61 -5.08 6.25
CA TYR A 104 -11.90 -3.72 5.78
C TYR A 104 -13.37 -3.49 5.43
N GLN A 105 -14.15 -4.53 5.12
CA GLN A 105 -15.59 -4.39 4.85
C GLN A 105 -16.35 -3.81 6.06
N SER A 106 -15.82 -3.95 7.27
CA SER A 106 -16.42 -3.41 8.49
C SER A 106 -16.08 -1.94 8.76
N HIS A 107 -15.16 -1.36 8.01
CA HIS A 107 -14.64 -0.01 8.24
C HIS A 107 -15.36 1.01 7.34
N PRO A 108 -15.95 2.09 7.91
CA PRO A 108 -16.87 2.98 7.19
C PRO A 108 -16.22 3.68 5.98
N ASP A 109 -14.94 4.04 6.08
CA ASP A 109 -14.23 4.68 4.95
C ASP A 109 -13.98 3.74 3.76
N PHE A 110 -14.24 2.44 3.92
CA PHE A 110 -14.16 1.46 2.84
C PHE A 110 -15.52 1.13 2.20
N ASP A 111 -16.60 1.82 2.57
CA ASP A 111 -17.91 1.76 1.89
C ASP A 111 -17.80 2.13 0.39
N MET A 112 -16.71 2.78 -0.01
CA MET A 112 -16.37 3.08 -1.41
C MET A 112 -15.95 1.84 -2.24
N ILE A 113 -15.57 0.73 -1.61
CA ILE A 113 -15.21 -0.50 -2.33
C ILE A 113 -16.50 -1.24 -2.72
N PRO A 114 -16.71 -1.55 -4.01
CA PRO A 114 -17.87 -2.35 -4.43
C PRO A 114 -17.87 -3.77 -3.83
N ASP A 115 -19.04 -4.26 -3.42
CA ASP A 115 -19.23 -5.57 -2.78
C ASP A 115 -18.64 -6.73 -3.59
N GLU A 116 -18.58 -6.60 -4.92
CA GLU A 116 -18.03 -7.62 -5.82
C GLU A 116 -16.56 -7.97 -5.53
N TYR A 117 -15.77 -7.01 -5.02
CA TYR A 117 -14.37 -7.27 -4.64
C TYR A 117 -14.30 -8.15 -3.38
N TYR A 118 -15.13 -7.88 -2.38
CA TYR A 118 -15.22 -8.72 -1.18
C TYR A 118 -15.75 -10.11 -1.50
N ASP A 119 -16.78 -10.19 -2.34
CA ASP A 119 -17.35 -11.47 -2.79
C ASP A 119 -16.34 -12.30 -3.57
N TYR A 120 -15.51 -11.66 -4.40
CA TYR A 120 -14.43 -12.34 -5.11
C TYR A 120 -13.43 -12.96 -4.13
N VAL A 121 -12.96 -12.22 -3.13
CA VAL A 121 -11.99 -12.73 -2.14
C VAL A 121 -12.60 -13.86 -1.30
N LYS A 122 -13.86 -13.72 -0.86
CA LYS A 122 -14.60 -14.80 -0.16
C LYS A 122 -14.66 -16.08 -1.00
N LYS A 123 -14.91 -15.95 -2.31
CA LYS A 123 -14.93 -17.08 -3.23
C LYS A 123 -13.56 -17.75 -3.32
N GLN A 124 -12.47 -16.99 -3.45
CA GLN A 124 -11.10 -17.55 -3.50
C GLN A 124 -10.79 -18.34 -2.21
N LEU A 125 -11.11 -17.79 -1.04
CA LEU A 125 -10.96 -18.47 0.25
C LEU A 125 -11.76 -19.78 0.33
N SER A 126 -12.99 -19.80 -0.18
CA SER A 126 -13.84 -21.01 -0.15
C SER A 126 -13.33 -22.16 -1.02
N THR A 127 -12.40 -21.88 -1.94
CA THR A 127 -11.82 -22.87 -2.86
C THR A 127 -10.46 -23.40 -2.42
N LYS A 128 -9.98 -23.00 -1.23
CA LYS A 128 -8.74 -23.48 -0.60
C LYS A 128 -9.02 -24.64 0.35
#